data_AF-F4G7I5-F1
#
_entry.id   AF-F4G7I5-F1
#
_cell.length_a   1.000
_cell.length_b   1.000
_cell.length_c   1.000
_cell.angle_alpha   90.00
_cell.angle_beta   90.00
_cell.angle_gamma   90.00
#
_symmetry.space_group_name_H-M   'P 1'
#
loop_
_entity.id
_entity.type
_entity.pdbx_description
1 polymer ?
#
loop_
_entity_poly.entity_id
_entity_poly.type
_entity_poly.pdbx_seq_one_letter_code
_entity_poly.pdbx_strand_id
1 'polypeptide(L)'
;MSETRTTASNGAAPPRLRLPLASAGDVARELARLYRQARAGQMEVQDASRLANILQILARVLETSDLEARIEELEAIKGEGKGSAWATH
;
A
#
# COMPACT_ATOMS: atom_id res chain seq x y z
N MET A 1 34.20 33.47 20.57
CA MET A 1 33.32 33.66 19.40
C MET A 1 34.01 33.02 18.21
N SER A 2 33.66 31.77 17.90
CA SER A 2 34.19 31.06 16.73
C SER A 2 33.06 30.26 16.12
N GLU A 3 32.20 30.96 15.38
CA GLU A 3 31.26 30.36 14.44
C GLU A 3 32.06 29.91 13.21
N THR A 4 32.02 28.62 12.88
CA THR A 4 32.38 28.20 11.52
C THR A 4 31.35 27.23 10.95
N ARG A 5 30.68 27.78 9.92
CA ARG A 5 30.36 27.17 8.63
C ARG A 5 29.11 26.28 8.53
N THR A 6 28.04 26.95 8.14
CA THR A 6 27.00 26.50 7.21
C THR A 6 27.52 25.50 6.18
N THR A 7 27.00 24.26 6.22
CA THR A 7 26.95 23.38 5.06
C THR A 7 25.53 23.44 4.50
N ALA A 8 25.39 24.08 3.35
CA ALA A 8 24.13 24.10 2.61
C ALA A 8 23.83 22.68 2.12
N SER A 9 22.76 22.08 2.66
CA SER A 9 22.16 20.87 2.10
C SER A 9 21.66 21.19 0.69
N ASN A 10 22.30 20.61 -0.32
CA ASN A 10 21.91 20.71 -1.72
C ASN A 10 20.49 20.16 -1.92
N GLY A 11 19.53 21.05 -2.20
CA GLY A 11 18.09 20.78 -2.27
C GLY A 11 17.63 20.03 -3.53
N ALA A 12 18.32 18.93 -3.90
CA ALA A 12 17.82 18.04 -4.93
C ALA A 12 16.62 17.26 -4.38
N ALA A 13 15.42 17.55 -4.88
CA ALA A 13 14.22 16.81 -4.52
C ALA A 13 14.45 15.29 -4.72
N PRO A 14 14.03 14.44 -3.77
CA PRO A 14 14.27 13.01 -3.87
C PRO A 14 13.68 12.48 -5.18
N PRO A 15 14.39 11.56 -5.87
CA PRO A 15 13.89 11.00 -7.12
C PRO A 15 12.49 10.41 -6.88
N ARG A 16 11.55 10.76 -7.75
CA ARG A 16 10.16 10.28 -7.67
C ARG A 16 10.16 8.76 -7.88
N LEU A 17 10.11 8.03 -6.78
CA LEU A 17 9.95 6.59 -6.77
C LEU A 17 8.57 6.25 -7.32
N ARG A 18 8.52 5.78 -8.58
CA ARG A 18 7.32 5.21 -9.18
C ARG A 18 7.14 3.79 -8.68
N LEU A 19 6.60 3.65 -7.47
CA LEU A 19 6.05 2.39 -6.99
C LEU A 19 4.54 2.46 -7.16
N PRO A 20 3.95 1.79 -8.17
CA PRO A 20 2.52 1.57 -8.15
C PRO A 20 2.25 0.71 -6.91
N LEU A 21 1.54 1.25 -5.93
CA LEU A 21 1.07 0.53 -4.74
C LEU A 21 -0.47 0.52 -4.77
N ALA A 22 -1.02 0.15 -5.92
CA ALA A 22 -2.45 0.24 -6.19
C ALA A 22 -3.20 -1.06 -5.88
N SER A 23 -2.48 -2.15 -5.61
CA SER A 23 -3.05 -3.47 -5.32
C SER A 23 -2.26 -4.22 -4.25
N ALA A 24 -2.88 -5.21 -3.60
CA ALA A 24 -2.16 -6.11 -2.69
C ALA A 24 -0.98 -6.83 -3.39
N GLY A 25 -1.12 -7.13 -4.69
CA GLY A 25 -0.04 -7.72 -5.50
C GLY A 25 1.15 -6.77 -5.71
N ASP A 26 0.90 -5.47 -5.87
CA ASP A 26 1.96 -4.46 -5.89
C ASP A 26 2.72 -4.41 -4.56
N VAL A 27 1.99 -4.41 -3.45
CA VAL A 27 2.56 -4.40 -2.10
C VAL A 27 3.41 -5.64 -1.88
N ALA A 28 2.93 -6.82 -2.29
CA ALA A 28 3.68 -8.07 -2.19
C ALA A 28 5.01 -8.01 -2.96
N ARG A 29 5.02 -7.43 -4.17
CA ARG A 29 6.26 -7.22 -4.95
C ARG A 29 7.25 -6.33 -4.22
N GLU A 30 6.78 -5.24 -3.62
CA GLU A 30 7.64 -4.33 -2.89
C GLU A 30 8.19 -4.95 -1.59
N LEU A 31 7.36 -5.70 -0.84
CA LEU A 31 7.83 -6.47 0.31
C LEU A 31 8.94 -7.45 -0.07
N ALA A 32 8.79 -8.17 -1.18
CA ALA A 32 9.82 -9.06 -1.71
C ALA A 32 11.10 -8.31 -2.10
N ARG A 33 10.98 -7.09 -2.64
CA ARG A 33 12.13 -6.23 -2.94
C ARG A 33 12.86 -5.80 -1.67
N LEU A 34 12.15 -5.33 -0.65
CA LEU A 34 12.74 -4.94 0.65
C LEU A 34 13.51 -6.11 1.28
N TYR A 35 12.91 -7.31 1.27
CA TYR A 35 13.58 -8.51 1.77
C TYR A 35 14.89 -8.79 1.05
N ARG A 36 14.91 -8.76 -0.29
CA ARG A 36 16.13 -8.99 -1.07
C ARG A 36 17.19 -7.93 -0.81
N GLN A 37 16.80 -6.66 -0.70
CA GLN A 37 17.74 -5.56 -0.42
C GLN A 37 18.38 -5.69 0.96
N ALA A 38 17.57 -5.97 1.99
CA ALA A 38 18.06 -6.21 3.33
C ALA A 38 18.98 -7.43 3.39
N ARG A 39 18.59 -8.54 2.74
CA ARG A 39 19.40 -9.76 2.71
C ARG A 39 20.73 -9.59 1.96
N ALA A 40 20.76 -8.72 0.96
CA ALA A 40 21.97 -8.37 0.22
C ALA A 40 22.86 -7.33 0.91
N GLY A 41 22.48 -6.84 2.10
CA GLY A 41 23.22 -5.78 2.81
C GLY A 41 23.14 -4.41 2.14
N GLN A 42 22.20 -4.21 1.21
CA GLN A 42 21.97 -2.94 0.51
C GLN A 42 21.10 -1.98 1.34
N MET A 43 20.50 -2.48 2.41
CA MET A 43 19.62 -1.76 3.33
C MET A 43 19.71 -2.41 4.71
N GLU A 44 19.63 -1.61 5.78
CA GLU A 44 19.52 -2.12 7.13
C GLU A 44 18.23 -2.90 7.34
N VAL A 45 18.32 -4.06 8.01
CA VAL A 45 17.15 -4.91 8.28
C VAL A 45 16.08 -4.17 9.08
N GLN A 46 16.52 -3.26 9.96
CA GLN A 46 15.60 -2.44 10.77
C GLN A 46 14.81 -1.45 9.90
N ASP A 47 15.43 -0.82 8.90
CA ASP A 47 14.75 0.08 7.97
C ASP A 47 13.78 -0.67 7.08
N ALA A 48 14.20 -1.83 6.55
CA ALA A 48 13.34 -2.71 5.78
C ALA A 48 12.10 -3.14 6.58
N SER A 49 12.27 -3.45 7.86
CA SER A 49 11.17 -3.86 8.76
C SER A 49 10.17 -2.72 8.99
N ARG A 50 10.65 -1.48 9.15
CA ARG A 50 9.77 -0.31 9.29
C ARG A 50 8.94 -0.06 8.02
N LEU A 51 9.59 -0.13 6.86
CA LEU A 51 8.91 0.01 5.56
C LEU A 51 7.90 -1.12 5.33
N ALA A 52 8.26 -2.36 5.68
CA ALA A 52 7.37 -3.50 5.59
C ALA A 52 6.11 -3.35 6.46
N ASN A 53 6.20 -2.71 7.64
CA ASN A 53 5.03 -2.44 8.46
C ASN A 53 4.06 -1.45 7.77
N ILE A 54 4.59 -0.37 7.19
CA ILE A 54 3.78 0.61 6.43
C ILE A 54 3.08 -0.06 5.26
N LEU A 55 3.82 -0.90 4.51
CA LEU A 55 3.28 -1.67 3.40
C LEU A 55 2.16 -2.64 3.84
N GLN A 56 2.31 -3.30 4.98
CA GLN A 56 1.27 -4.18 5.52
C GLN A 56 0.01 -3.42 5.95
N ILE A 57 0.14 -2.19 6.47
CA ILE A 57 -1.03 -1.33 6.73
C ILE A 57 -1.74 -1.03 5.42
N LEU A 58 -0.99 -0.65 4.38
CA LEU A 58 -1.56 -0.35 3.08
C LEU A 58 -2.25 -1.57 2.45
N ALA A 59 -1.65 -2.76 2.52
CA ALA A 59 -2.27 -3.99 2.04
C ALA A 59 -3.65 -4.22 2.67
N ARG A 60 -3.77 -4.05 3.99
CA ARG A 60 -5.06 -4.19 4.69
C ARG A 60 -6.11 -3.19 4.21
N VAL A 61 -5.71 -1.95 3.94
CA VAL A 61 -6.63 -0.92 3.42
C VAL A 61 -7.11 -1.30 2.03
N LEU A 62 -6.19 -1.69 1.13
CA LEU A 62 -6.52 -2.12 -0.23
C LEU A 62 -7.44 -3.35 -0.22
N GLU A 63 -7.12 -4.36 0.57
CA GLU A 63 -7.94 -5.57 0.71
C GLU A 63 -9.35 -5.25 1.25
N THR A 64 -9.44 -4.35 2.24
CA THR A 64 -10.74 -3.91 2.78
C THR A 64 -11.57 -3.21 1.71
N SER A 65 -10.99 -2.25 1.00
CA SER A 65 -11.68 -1.51 -0.05
C SER A 65 -12.10 -2.40 -1.24
N ASP A 66 -11.25 -3.35 -1.64
CA ASP A 66 -11.58 -4.32 -2.69
C ASP A 66 -12.74 -5.23 -2.26
N LEU A 67 -12.78 -5.64 -1.00
CA LEU A 67 -13.88 -6.44 -0.45
C LEU A 67 -15.18 -5.64 -0.36
N GLU A 68 -15.12 -4.39 0.10
CA GLU A 68 -16.27 -3.47 0.14
C GLU A 68 -16.88 -3.30 -1.26
N ALA A 69 -16.05 -3.01 -2.28
CA ALA A 69 -16.51 -2.85 -3.66
C ALA A 69 -17.17 -4.13 -4.21
N ARG A 70 -16.60 -5.30 -3.91
CA ARG A 70 -17.18 -6.59 -4.32
C ARG A 70 -18.49 -6.91 -3.61
N ILE A 71 -18.63 -6.51 -2.35
CA ILE A 71 -19.89 -6.66 -1.62
C ILE A 71 -20.96 -5.76 -2.24
N GLU A 72 -20.63 -4.50 -2.52
CA GLU A 72 -21.54 -3.54 -3.16
C GLU A 72 -22.04 -4.06 -4.52
N GLU A 73 -21.15 -4.63 -5.35
CA GLU A 73 -21.51 -5.26 -6.62
C GLU A 73 -22.49 -6.44 -6.43
N LEU A 74 -22.22 -7.32 -5.47
CA LEU A 74 -23.10 -8.45 -5.15
C LEU A 74 -24.47 -7.99 -4.61
N GLU A 75 -24.50 -6.94 -3.81
CA GLU A 75 -25.73 -6.34 -3.29
C GLU A 75 -26.56 -5.67 -4.40
N ALA A 76 -25.91 -5.02 -5.36
CA ALA A 76 -26.57 -4.47 -6.55
C ALA A 76 -27.23 -5.58 -7.37
N ILE A 77 -26.50 -6.66 -7.70
CA ILE A 77 -27.04 -7.82 -8.44
C ILE A 77 -28.23 -8.45 -7.69
N LYS A 78 -28.13 -8.58 -6.36
CA LYS A 78 -29.20 -9.18 -5.55
C LYS A 78 -30.39 -8.24 -5.34
N GLY A 79 -30.16 -6.92 -5.34
CA GLY A 79 -31.18 -5.88 -5.22
C GLY A 79 -32.13 -5.87 -6.43
N GLU A 80 -31.59 -6.10 -7.62
CA GLU A 80 -32.37 -6.27 -8.85
C GLU A 80 -33.26 -7.53 -8.83
N GLY A 81 -32.85 -8.57 -8.09
CA GLY A 81 -33.60 -9.84 -7.96
C GLY A 81 -34.66 -9.89 -6.85
N LYS A 82 -34.75 -8.89 -5.96
CA LYS A 82 -35.69 -8.90 -4.80
C LYS A 82 -37.08 -8.34 -5.09
N GLY A 83 -37.32 -7.80 -6.29
CA GLY A 83 -38.62 -7.25 -6.69
C GLY A 83 -39.70 -8.30 -7.03
N SER A 84 -39.36 -9.58 -7.21
CA SER A 84 -40.30 -10.58 -7.79
C SER A 84 -40.62 -11.78 -6.90
N ALA A 85 -39.85 -12.08 -5.84
CA ALA A 85 -39.87 -13.42 -5.25
C ALA A 85 -40.66 -13.57 -3.92
N TRP A 86 -41.27 -12.51 -3.38
CA TRP A 86 -42.04 -12.61 -2.12
C TRP A 86 -43.45 -11.97 -2.17
N ALA A 87 -43.91 -11.49 -3.32
CA ALA A 87 -45.24 -10.87 -3.47
C ALA A 87 -46.41 -11.86 -3.67
N THR A 88 -46.21 -13.16 -3.42
CA THR A 88 -47.29 -14.16 -3.56
C THR A 88 -47.27 -15.14 -2.40
N HIS A 89 -47.92 -14.78 -1.30
CA HIS A 89 -48.91 -15.60 -0.58
C HIS A 89 -49.44 -14.89 0.67
#